data_AF-A0A358ABM8-F1
#
_entry.id   AF-A0A358ABM8-F1
#
_cell.length_a   1.000
_cell.length_b   1.000
_cell.length_c   1.000
_cell.angle_alpha   90.00
_cell.angle_beta   90.00
_cell.angle_gamma   90.00
#
_symmetry.space_group_name_H-M   'P 1'
#
loop_
_entity.id
_entity.type
_entity.pdbx_description
1 polymer ?
#
loop_
_entity_poly.entity_id
_entity_poly.type
_entity_poly.pdbx_seq_one_letter_code
_entity_poly.pdbx_strand_id
1 'polypeptide(L)'
;MPEPGTPTQFRNETERTEGILEDIYRKKIIYKDNGCTGQTNEKNVITEEQLSEWIILNKNLEKKDKTDEFIQMQLKYGSKILKVSLHFKHHYIETYVENCPDTKSEPDQTTHLYRVAKRIMQELVNQYGLEMHYVLQTSFTTMQNWASTKGAEIFGWDSTPDNTEEHKDGSKKVWYVLPIKPEHK
;
A
#
# COMPACT_ATOMS: atom_id res chain seq x y z
N MET A 1 -48.91 -10.96 -6.74
CA MET A 1 -47.92 -10.95 -5.64
C MET A 1 -46.63 -11.53 -6.20
N PRO A 2 -45.57 -10.74 -6.39
CA PRO A 2 -44.28 -11.27 -6.87
C PRO A 2 -43.48 -11.86 -5.70
N GLU A 3 -42.77 -12.96 -5.96
CA GLU A 3 -41.90 -13.64 -5.01
C GLU A 3 -40.63 -12.84 -4.69
N PRO A 4 -40.08 -12.96 -3.46
CA PRO A 4 -38.82 -12.31 -3.10
C PRO A 4 -37.63 -13.04 -3.75
N GLY A 5 -36.88 -12.31 -4.57
CA GLY A 5 -35.64 -12.79 -5.20
C GLY A 5 -34.54 -13.06 -4.16
N THR A 6 -33.90 -14.21 -4.29
CA THR A 6 -32.69 -14.60 -3.55
C THR A 6 -31.50 -13.69 -3.87
N PRO A 7 -30.77 -13.16 -2.88
CA PRO A 7 -29.49 -12.50 -3.11
C PRO A 7 -28.41 -13.58 -3.24
N THR A 8 -27.99 -13.89 -4.46
CA THR A 8 -26.90 -14.85 -4.70
C THR A 8 -25.93 -14.27 -5.71
N GLN A 9 -25.15 -13.25 -5.34
CA GLN A 9 -23.99 -12.80 -6.15
C GLN A 9 -22.75 -12.32 -5.37
N PHE A 10 -22.73 -12.26 -4.02
CA PHE A 10 -21.55 -11.77 -3.28
C PHE A 10 -20.55 -12.84 -2.82
N ARG A 11 -20.77 -14.13 -3.12
CA ARG A 11 -19.97 -15.22 -2.54
C ARG A 11 -18.67 -15.56 -3.29
N ASN A 12 -18.46 -15.02 -4.49
CA ASN A 12 -17.32 -15.43 -5.34
C ASN A 12 -16.10 -14.50 -5.24
N GLU A 13 -16.21 -13.31 -4.65
CA GLU A 13 -15.05 -12.42 -4.46
C GLU A 13 -14.27 -12.75 -3.19
N THR A 14 -14.96 -13.20 -2.12
CA THR A 14 -14.36 -13.52 -0.82
C THR A 14 -13.40 -14.71 -0.86
N GLU A 15 -13.73 -15.76 -1.63
CA GLU A 15 -12.87 -16.96 -1.76
C GLU A 15 -11.57 -16.67 -2.54
N ARG A 16 -11.52 -15.59 -3.32
CA ARG A 16 -10.33 -15.19 -4.08
C ARG A 16 -9.35 -14.39 -3.23
N THR A 17 -9.85 -13.58 -2.29
CA THR A 17 -9.03 -12.79 -1.36
C THR A 17 -8.35 -13.67 -0.31
N GLU A 18 -9.01 -14.73 0.16
CA GLU A 18 -8.44 -15.68 1.14
C GLU A 18 -7.20 -16.40 0.58
N GLY A 19 -7.22 -16.84 -0.69
CA GLY A 19 -6.07 -17.48 -1.32
C GLY A 19 -4.84 -16.57 -1.49
N ILE A 20 -5.07 -15.27 -1.74
CA ILE A 20 -3.99 -14.27 -1.86
C ILE A 20 -3.36 -14.01 -0.48
N LEU A 21 -4.18 -13.93 0.58
CA LEU A 21 -3.69 -13.77 1.94
C LEU A 21 -2.84 -14.97 2.36
N GLU A 22 -3.26 -16.20 2.12
CA GLU A 22 -2.48 -17.41 2.46
C GLU A 22 -1.10 -17.46 1.77
N ASP A 23 -1.00 -17.02 0.52
CA ASP A 23 0.27 -16.95 -0.20
C ASP A 23 1.20 -15.85 0.36
N ILE A 24 0.63 -14.73 0.81
CA ILE A 24 1.37 -13.67 1.54
C ILE A 24 1.93 -14.21 2.85
N TYR A 25 1.15 -15.02 3.61
CA TYR A 25 1.60 -15.59 4.89
C TYR A 25 2.78 -16.57 4.75
N ARG A 26 2.95 -17.23 3.59
CA ARG A 26 4.05 -18.19 3.38
C ARG A 26 5.38 -17.55 2.98
N LYS A 27 5.41 -16.29 2.55
CA LYS A 27 6.64 -15.62 2.09
C LYS A 27 7.19 -14.66 3.13
N LYS A 28 8.16 -15.15 3.91
CA LYS A 28 8.96 -14.36 4.84
C LYS A 28 9.93 -13.46 4.06
N ILE A 29 9.51 -12.26 3.69
CA ILE A 29 10.37 -11.28 3.00
C ILE A 29 11.29 -10.62 4.03
N ILE A 30 12.61 -10.76 3.82
CA ILE A 30 13.66 -10.14 4.64
C ILE A 30 14.13 -8.89 3.91
N TYR A 31 13.88 -7.71 4.48
CA TYR A 31 14.38 -6.44 3.93
C TYR A 31 15.82 -6.16 4.39
N LYS A 32 16.68 -5.73 3.47
CA LYS A 32 17.93 -5.05 3.82
C LYS A 32 17.63 -3.56 4.04
N ASP A 33 17.87 -3.10 5.25
CA ASP A 33 17.58 -1.74 5.70
C ASP A 33 18.67 -0.77 5.24
N ASN A 34 18.35 0.07 4.25
CA ASN A 34 19.13 1.27 3.95
C ASN A 34 18.38 2.47 4.54
N GLY A 35 18.21 2.47 5.86
CA GLY A 35 17.43 3.45 6.62
C GLY A 35 17.93 4.89 6.50
N CYS A 36 17.45 5.75 7.42
CA CYS A 36 17.62 7.21 7.46
C CYS A 36 19.08 7.73 7.49
N THR A 37 19.91 7.41 6.50
CA THR A 37 21.25 7.96 6.36
C THR A 37 21.15 9.28 5.59
N GLY A 38 21.28 10.37 6.34
CA GLY A 38 21.06 11.73 5.87
C GLY A 38 21.99 12.18 4.75
N GLN A 39 21.40 12.81 3.74
CA GLN A 39 21.68 14.17 3.28
C GLN A 39 20.87 14.39 2.00
N THR A 40 19.80 15.17 2.08
CA THR A 40 19.23 15.81 0.89
C THR A 40 18.74 17.21 1.25
N ASN A 41 19.25 18.16 0.48
CA ASN A 41 19.10 19.61 0.62
C ASN A 41 17.63 20.05 0.78
N GLU A 42 17.48 21.11 1.55
CA GLU A 42 16.22 21.79 1.85
C GLU A 42 15.42 22.19 0.60
N LYS A 43 14.09 22.13 0.75
CA LYS A 43 13.01 22.58 -0.15
C LYS A 43 12.77 21.70 -1.39
N ASN A 44 11.89 20.71 -1.23
CA ASN A 44 10.97 20.31 -2.30
C ASN A 44 9.64 19.86 -1.67
N VAL A 45 8.67 20.77 -1.66
CA VAL A 45 7.26 20.39 -1.56
C VAL A 45 6.92 19.78 -2.92
N ILE A 46 6.75 18.47 -2.97
CA ILE A 46 6.43 17.76 -4.22
C ILE A 46 5.03 18.19 -4.67
N THR A 47 4.94 18.98 -5.74
CA THR A 47 3.65 19.33 -6.37
C THR A 47 3.12 18.15 -7.20
N GLU A 48 1.84 18.17 -7.59
CA GLU A 48 1.26 17.17 -8.49
C GLU A 48 2.03 17.09 -9.84
N GLU A 49 2.58 18.21 -10.33
CA GLU A 49 3.45 18.19 -11.51
C GLU A 49 4.79 17.48 -11.26
N GLN A 50 5.43 17.72 -10.11
CA GLN A 50 6.68 17.03 -9.75
C GLN A 50 6.49 15.52 -9.54
N LEU A 51 5.27 15.11 -9.14
CA LEU A 51 4.83 13.72 -9.08
C LEU A 51 4.80 13.06 -10.46
N SER A 52 4.34 13.79 -11.48
CA SER A 52 4.30 13.31 -12.86
C SER A 52 5.70 13.21 -13.46
N GLU A 53 6.57 14.17 -13.19
CA GLU A 53 7.99 14.13 -13.60
C GLU A 53 8.76 12.99 -12.91
N TRP A 54 8.45 12.69 -11.64
CA TRP A 54 9.08 11.59 -10.90
C TRP A 54 8.66 10.20 -11.41
N ILE A 55 7.38 10.01 -11.77
CA ILE A 55 6.89 8.78 -12.42
C ILE A 55 7.60 8.56 -13.76
N ILE A 56 7.86 9.62 -14.53
CA ILE A 56 8.59 9.56 -15.81
C ILE A 56 10.08 9.22 -15.59
N LEU A 57 10.73 9.82 -14.58
CA LEU A 57 12.15 9.55 -14.26
C LEU A 57 12.42 8.09 -13.85
N ASN A 58 11.45 7.43 -13.21
CA ASN A 58 11.56 6.03 -12.79
C ASN A 58 11.20 4.98 -13.83
N LYS A 59 10.80 5.37 -15.06
CA LYS A 59 10.84 4.45 -16.22
C LYS A 59 12.24 3.89 -16.49
N ASN A 60 13.27 4.53 -15.91
CA ASN A 60 14.68 4.11 -15.97
C ASN A 60 15.14 3.28 -14.75
N LEU A 61 14.26 2.95 -13.79
CA LEU A 61 14.63 2.00 -12.73
C LEU A 61 14.90 0.64 -13.37
N GLU A 62 16.19 0.31 -13.36
CA GLU A 62 16.79 -0.85 -13.99
C GLU A 62 15.96 -2.11 -13.73
N LYS A 63 15.72 -2.88 -14.80
CA LYS A 63 15.42 -4.31 -14.72
C LYS A 63 16.62 -5.01 -14.08
N LYS A 64 16.82 -4.84 -12.77
CA LYS A 64 17.80 -5.58 -12.01
C LYS A 64 17.15 -6.88 -11.59
N ASP A 65 17.70 -7.94 -12.17
CA ASP A 65 17.41 -9.35 -11.95
C ASP A 65 16.09 -9.89 -12.52
N LYS A 66 16.26 -10.75 -13.53
CA LYS A 66 15.22 -11.51 -14.24
C LYS A 66 14.53 -12.58 -13.36
N THR A 67 14.63 -12.49 -12.03
CA THR A 67 14.14 -13.53 -11.12
C THR A 67 13.05 -13.05 -10.17
N ASP A 68 12.94 -11.76 -9.89
CA ASP A 68 11.82 -11.21 -9.12
C ASP A 68 11.23 -10.00 -9.84
N GLU A 69 10.03 -10.18 -10.39
CA GLU A 69 9.21 -9.11 -10.95
C GLU A 69 8.71 -8.24 -9.78
N PHE A 70 9.54 -7.29 -9.38
CA PHE A 70 9.31 -6.45 -8.20
C PHE A 70 9.71 -4.99 -8.49
N ILE A 71 8.88 -4.04 -8.04
CA ILE A 71 9.20 -2.61 -8.06
C ILE A 71 9.08 -2.06 -6.65
N GLN A 72 10.07 -1.27 -6.22
CA GLN A 72 10.02 -0.53 -4.96
C GLN A 72 10.24 0.96 -5.19
N MET A 73 9.45 1.77 -4.49
CA MET A 73 9.53 3.23 -4.49
C MET A 73 9.54 3.74 -3.05
N GLN A 74 10.09 4.93 -2.84
CA GLN A 74 10.10 5.60 -1.55
C GLN A 74 9.55 7.02 -1.68
N LEU A 75 8.58 7.35 -0.84
CA LEU A 75 7.96 8.67 -0.74
C LEU A 75 8.36 9.29 0.60
N LYS A 76 8.84 10.53 0.60
CA LYS A 76 9.25 11.23 1.83
C LYS A 76 8.44 12.50 2.01
N TYR A 77 7.92 12.70 3.22
CA TYR A 77 7.22 13.93 3.59
C TYR A 77 7.45 14.24 5.07
N GLY A 78 8.13 15.35 5.33
CA GLY A 78 8.60 15.74 6.66
C GLY A 78 9.45 14.66 7.35
N SER A 79 8.90 14.05 8.41
CA SER A 79 9.52 13.04 9.27
C SER A 79 9.03 11.63 9.02
N LYS A 80 8.45 11.39 7.84
CA LYS A 80 7.99 10.08 7.43
C LYS A 80 8.57 9.71 6.07
N ILE A 81 8.94 8.44 5.94
CA ILE A 81 9.18 7.78 4.66
C ILE A 81 8.15 6.66 4.50
N LEU A 82 7.52 6.59 3.33
CA LEU A 82 6.62 5.51 2.92
C LEU A 82 7.28 4.74 1.78
N LYS A 83 7.60 3.47 2.02
CA LYS A 83 8.08 2.53 1.02
C LYS A 83 6.85 1.86 0.39
N VAL A 84 6.74 1.88 -0.93
CA VAL A 84 5.68 1.23 -1.72
C VAL A 84 6.32 0.14 -2.55
N SER A 85 5.82 -1.09 -2.44
CA SER A 85 6.46 -2.29 -2.97
C SER A 85 5.43 -3.09 -3.77
N LEU A 86 5.65 -3.26 -5.07
CA LEU A 86 4.76 -3.97 -6.00
C LEU A 86 5.36 -5.32 -6.36
N HIS A 87 4.59 -6.38 -6.14
CA HIS A 87 4.98 -7.76 -6.37
C HIS A 87 4.17 -8.34 -7.52
N PHE A 88 4.68 -8.27 -8.76
CA PHE A 88 3.91 -8.67 -9.95
C PHE A 88 3.52 -10.14 -9.92
N LYS A 89 4.46 -11.02 -9.55
CA LYS A 89 4.21 -12.47 -9.47
C LYS A 89 3.05 -12.85 -8.53
N HIS A 90 2.82 -12.06 -7.49
CA HIS A 90 1.81 -12.33 -6.46
C HIS A 90 0.63 -11.37 -6.53
N HIS A 91 0.63 -10.46 -7.50
CA HIS A 91 -0.44 -9.49 -7.74
C HIS A 91 -0.81 -8.67 -6.49
N TYR A 92 0.17 -8.24 -5.70
CA TYR A 92 -0.08 -7.38 -4.54
C TYR A 92 0.87 -6.20 -4.44
N ILE A 93 0.40 -5.20 -3.70
CA ILE A 93 1.14 -4.01 -3.31
C ILE A 93 1.16 -3.97 -1.80
N GLU A 94 2.32 -3.71 -1.22
CA GLU A 94 2.47 -3.49 0.21
C GLU A 94 3.13 -2.15 0.48
N THR A 95 2.92 -1.64 1.69
CA THR A 95 3.51 -0.39 2.13
C THR A 95 4.11 -0.51 3.52
N TYR A 96 5.24 0.16 3.70
CA TYR A 96 5.88 0.29 5.00
C TYR A 96 6.17 1.75 5.29
N VAL A 97 5.70 2.25 6.44
CA VAL A 97 5.95 3.63 6.88
C VAL A 97 6.95 3.64 8.03
N GLU A 98 7.96 4.49 7.93
CA GLU A 98 8.99 4.68 8.95
C GLU A 98 9.09 6.16 9.36
N ASN A 99 9.53 6.37 10.60
CA ASN A 99 9.82 7.69 11.13
C ASN A 99 11.27 8.07 10.84
N CYS A 100 11.50 9.31 10.40
CA CYS A 100 12.82 9.93 10.35
C CYS A 100 12.96 10.85 11.57
N PRO A 101 13.72 10.46 12.61
CA PRO A 101 13.80 11.22 13.86
C PRO A 101 14.44 12.61 13.69
N ASP A 102 15.28 12.81 12.67
CA ASP A 102 16.07 14.03 12.48
C ASP A 102 15.41 15.10 11.60
N THR A 103 14.14 14.93 11.24
CA THR A 103 13.41 15.91 10.42
C THR A 103 12.18 16.45 11.14
N LYS A 104 11.79 17.68 10.79
CA LYS A 104 10.66 18.36 11.41
C LYS A 104 9.35 17.59 11.14
N SER A 105 8.59 17.37 12.22
CA SER A 105 7.24 16.82 12.12
C SER A 105 6.28 17.87 11.58
N GLU A 106 5.46 17.46 10.63
CA GLU A 106 4.39 18.24 10.01
C GLU A 106 3.05 17.54 10.31
N PRO A 107 1.91 18.25 10.31
CA PRO A 107 0.61 17.62 10.45
C PRO A 107 0.29 16.65 9.32
N ASP A 108 -0.48 15.60 9.61
CA ASP A 108 -1.06 14.68 8.61
C ASP A 108 -0.09 14.00 7.62
N GLN A 109 1.19 13.87 7.97
CA GLN A 109 2.22 13.36 7.06
C GLN A 109 1.90 11.97 6.48
N THR A 110 1.46 11.05 7.34
CA THR A 110 1.04 9.71 6.93
C THR A 110 -0.08 9.80 5.90
N THR A 111 -1.13 10.57 6.20
CA THR A 111 -2.27 10.79 5.31
C THR A 111 -1.83 11.35 3.95
N HIS A 112 -0.93 12.34 3.94
CA HIS A 112 -0.40 12.91 2.71
C HIS A 112 0.36 11.89 1.88
N LEU A 113 1.27 11.13 2.50
CA LEU A 113 2.04 10.08 1.84
C LEU A 113 1.13 9.01 1.21
N TYR A 114 0.11 8.55 1.93
CA TYR A 114 -0.79 7.52 1.42
C TYR A 114 -1.74 8.03 0.32
N ARG A 115 -2.13 9.31 0.32
CA ARG A 115 -2.87 9.92 -0.82
C ARG A 115 -2.04 9.88 -2.09
N VAL A 116 -0.77 10.26 -1.99
CA VAL A 116 0.17 10.21 -3.11
C VAL A 116 0.41 8.76 -3.55
N ALA A 117 0.63 7.86 -2.59
CA ALA A 117 0.86 6.45 -2.87
C ALA A 117 -0.32 5.82 -3.61
N LYS A 118 -1.58 6.08 -3.22
CA LYS A 118 -2.77 5.56 -3.90
C LYS A 118 -2.77 5.91 -5.39
N ARG A 119 -2.44 7.16 -5.74
CA ARG A 119 -2.38 7.61 -7.15
C ARG A 119 -1.28 6.88 -7.92
N ILE A 120 -0.09 6.76 -7.32
CA ILE A 120 1.02 6.02 -7.93
C ILE A 120 0.66 4.54 -8.14
N MET A 121 0.02 3.90 -7.15
CA MET A 121 -0.45 2.52 -7.27
C MET A 121 -1.42 2.36 -8.45
N GLN A 122 -2.38 3.27 -8.59
CA GLN A 122 -3.34 3.26 -9.71
C GLN A 122 -2.63 3.45 -11.05
N GLU A 123 -1.71 4.40 -11.17
CA GLU A 123 -0.96 4.61 -12.43
C GLU A 123 -0.10 3.39 -12.81
N LEU A 124 0.51 2.73 -11.83
CA LEU A 124 1.27 1.51 -12.08
C LEU A 124 0.35 0.37 -12.53
N VAL A 125 -0.76 0.15 -11.84
CA VAL A 125 -1.80 -0.83 -12.24
C VAL A 125 -2.29 -0.56 -13.66
N ASN A 126 -2.58 0.70 -14.00
CA ASN A 126 -2.98 1.13 -15.35
C ASN A 126 -1.87 0.87 -16.38
N GLN A 127 -0.62 1.20 -16.05
CA GLN A 127 0.53 1.03 -16.94
C GLN A 127 0.80 -0.44 -17.28
N TYR A 128 0.65 -1.34 -16.30
CA TYR A 128 0.90 -2.77 -16.50
C TYR A 128 -0.34 -3.55 -16.93
N GLY A 129 -1.52 -2.93 -16.89
CA GLY A 129 -2.79 -3.58 -17.25
C GLY A 129 -3.11 -4.78 -16.34
N LEU A 130 -2.62 -4.77 -15.10
CA LEU A 130 -2.72 -5.89 -14.17
C LEU A 130 -3.46 -5.47 -12.91
N GLU A 131 -4.53 -6.17 -12.58
CA GLU A 131 -5.21 -6.02 -11.28
C GLU A 131 -4.27 -6.45 -10.14
N MET A 132 -4.16 -5.59 -9.13
CA MET A 132 -3.31 -5.78 -7.96
C MET A 132 -4.12 -5.59 -6.68
N HIS A 133 -3.73 -6.26 -5.61
CA HIS A 133 -4.32 -6.09 -4.28
C HIS A 133 -3.39 -5.27 -3.40
N TYR A 134 -3.81 -4.08 -3.01
CA TYR A 134 -3.08 -3.35 -1.98
C TYR A 134 -3.41 -3.92 -0.60
N VAL A 135 -2.38 -4.29 0.15
CA VAL A 135 -2.49 -4.87 1.48
C VAL A 135 -1.76 -3.96 2.48
N LEU A 136 -2.54 -3.34 3.37
CA LEU A 136 -2.00 -2.69 4.56
C LEU A 136 -2.01 -3.67 5.72
N GLN A 137 -0.82 -4.17 6.08
CA GLN A 137 -0.62 -5.05 7.23
C GLN A 137 0.03 -4.27 8.38
N THR A 138 -0.56 -4.29 9.57
CA THR A 138 0.04 -3.60 10.72
C THR A 138 -0.35 -4.18 12.07
N SER A 139 0.61 -4.22 12.99
CA SER A 139 0.39 -4.48 14.42
C SER A 139 0.42 -3.20 15.27
N PHE A 140 0.69 -2.04 14.66
CA PHE A 140 0.79 -0.77 15.39
C PHE A 140 -0.59 -0.12 15.53
N THR A 141 -1.08 0.02 16.77
CA THR A 141 -2.39 0.60 17.07
C THR A 141 -2.61 1.97 16.43
N THR A 142 -1.57 2.81 16.33
CA THR A 142 -1.66 4.12 15.66
C THR A 142 -1.98 3.99 14.17
N MET A 143 -1.39 3.02 13.48
CA MET A 143 -1.70 2.74 12.08
C MET A 143 -3.05 2.04 11.92
N GLN A 144 -3.47 1.22 12.88
CA GLN A 144 -4.82 0.62 12.88
C GLN A 144 -5.90 1.70 12.97
N ASN A 145 -5.76 2.63 13.92
CA ASN A 145 -6.68 3.75 14.09
C ASN A 145 -6.68 4.70 12.89
N TRP A 146 -5.50 4.91 12.29
CA TRP A 146 -5.41 5.70 11.06
C TRP A 146 -6.12 4.98 9.90
N ALA A 147 -5.91 3.67 9.74
CA ALA A 147 -6.50 2.88 8.67
C ALA A 147 -8.03 2.86 8.76
N SER A 148 -8.59 2.73 9.96
CA SER A 148 -10.05 2.73 10.18
C SER A 148 -10.71 4.11 9.99
N THR A 149 -9.92 5.18 9.89
CA THR A 149 -10.39 6.57 9.75
C THR A 149 -9.92 7.17 8.41
N LYS A 150 -8.77 7.85 8.41
CA LYS A 150 -8.20 8.52 7.23
C LYS A 150 -7.79 7.54 6.14
N GLY A 151 -7.35 6.33 6.50
CA GLY A 151 -7.10 5.27 5.55
C GLY A 151 -8.36 4.87 4.80
N ALA A 152 -9.47 4.65 5.51
CA ALA A 152 -10.76 4.32 4.90
C ALA A 152 -11.26 5.46 3.98
N GLU A 153 -11.10 6.73 4.37
CA GLU A 153 -11.40 7.87 3.49
C GLU A 153 -10.56 7.85 2.19
N ILE A 154 -9.28 7.45 2.27
CA ILE A 154 -8.38 7.43 1.12
C ILE A 154 -8.66 6.23 0.22
N PHE A 155 -8.75 5.03 0.80
CA PHE A 155 -8.74 3.77 0.07
C PHE A 155 -10.14 3.22 -0.18
N GLY A 156 -11.17 3.67 0.55
CA GLY A 156 -12.54 3.20 0.39
C GLY A 156 -12.76 1.77 0.89
N TRP A 157 -11.84 1.22 1.68
CA TRP A 157 -12.08 -0.02 2.42
C TRP A 157 -13.00 0.23 3.62
N ASP A 158 -13.55 -0.84 4.19
CA ASP A 158 -14.33 -0.76 5.41
C ASP A 158 -13.47 -0.33 6.60
N SER A 159 -14.07 0.38 7.56
CA SER A 159 -13.39 0.75 8.81
C SER A 159 -12.99 -0.46 9.67
N THR A 160 -13.49 -1.65 9.33
CA THR A 160 -13.13 -2.93 9.93
C THR A 160 -12.10 -3.66 9.07
N PRO A 161 -11.04 -4.23 9.66
CA PRO A 161 -10.04 -4.97 8.91
C PRO A 161 -10.61 -6.28 8.34
N ASP A 162 -10.13 -6.69 7.17
CA ASP A 162 -10.50 -7.95 6.51
C ASP A 162 -10.05 -9.18 7.32
N ASN A 163 -8.94 -9.05 8.05
CA ASN A 163 -8.40 -10.12 8.87
C ASN A 163 -7.80 -9.54 10.17
N THR A 164 -7.82 -10.33 11.24
CA THR A 164 -7.20 -10.02 12.53
C THR A 164 -6.59 -11.28 13.13
N GLU A 165 -5.31 -11.20 13.50
CA GLU A 165 -4.55 -12.26 14.16
C GLU A 165 -4.15 -11.74 15.55
N GLU A 166 -4.55 -12.48 16.59
CA GLU A 166 -4.20 -12.15 17.97
C GLU A 166 -2.98 -12.96 18.40
N HIS A 167 -1.92 -12.26 18.81
CA HIS A 167 -0.71 -12.88 19.34
C HIS A 167 -0.87 -13.22 20.82
N LYS A 168 -0.03 -14.13 21.31
CA LYS A 168 -0.07 -14.60 22.72
C LYS A 168 0.15 -13.49 23.76
N ASP A 169 0.75 -12.38 23.35
CA ASP A 169 0.98 -11.19 24.18
C ASP A 169 -0.22 -10.21 24.19
N GLY A 170 -1.32 -10.57 23.50
CA GLY A 170 -2.52 -9.75 23.36
C GLY A 170 -2.40 -8.68 22.26
N SER A 171 -1.27 -8.57 21.56
CA SER A 171 -1.16 -7.68 20.41
C SER A 171 -1.95 -8.23 19.22
N LYS A 172 -2.54 -7.33 18.43
CA LYS A 172 -3.32 -7.68 17.25
C LYS A 172 -2.62 -7.22 15.99
N LYS A 173 -2.47 -8.13 15.04
CA LYS A 173 -2.06 -7.83 13.68
C LYS A 173 -3.32 -7.78 12.82
N VAL A 174 -3.45 -6.75 11.99
CA VAL A 174 -4.63 -6.56 11.14
C VAL A 174 -4.23 -6.34 9.69
N TRP A 175 -5.15 -6.65 8.79
CA TRP A 175 -5.02 -6.49 7.35
C TRP A 175 -6.18 -5.68 6.81
N TYR A 176 -5.88 -4.70 5.96
CA TYR A 176 -6.86 -4.04 5.10
C TYR A 176 -6.46 -4.32 3.66
N VAL A 177 -7.42 -4.77 2.85
CA VAL A 177 -7.20 -5.19 1.46
C VAL A 177 -8.05 -4.34 0.54
N LEU A 178 -7.41 -3.78 -0.49
CA LEU A 178 -8.09 -3.03 -1.55
C LEU A 178 -7.72 -3.62 -2.92
N PRO A 179 -8.67 -4.17 -3.69
CA PRO A 179 -8.44 -4.46 -5.10
C PRO A 179 -8.29 -3.16 -5.89
N ILE A 180 -7.22 -3.04 -6.67
CA ILE A 180 -6.95 -1.94 -7.58
C ILE A 180 -6.98 -2.50 -9.00
N LYS A 181 -8.01 -2.13 -9.76
CA LYS A 181 -8.22 -2.57 -11.13
C LYS A 181 -7.67 -1.54 -12.11
N PRO A 182 -7.16 -1.95 -13.29
CA PRO A 182 -6.84 -1.02 -14.36
C PRO A 182 -8.08 -0.22 -14.77
N GLU A 183 -7.96 1.09 -14.81
CA GLU A 183 -8.95 1.98 -15.40
C GLU A 183 -8.75 1.96 -16.91
N HIS A 184 -9.79 1.64 -17.69
CA HIS A 184 -9.73 1.67 -19.14
C HIS A 184 -9.35 3.09 -19.61
N LYS A 185 -8.18 3.23 -20.25
CA LYS A 185 -7.78 4.44 -20.97
C LYS A 185 -8.34 4.44 -22.39
#